data_AF-A0A2W4VST4-F1
#
_entry.id   AF-A0A2W4VST4-F1
#
_cell.length_a   1.000
_cell.length_b   1.000
_cell.length_c   1.000
_cell.angle_alpha   90.00
_cell.angle_beta   90.00
_cell.angle_gamma   90.00
#
_symmetry.space_group_name_H-M   'P 1'
#
loop_
_entity.id
_entity.type
_entity.pdbx_description
1 polymer ?
#
loop_
_entity_poly.entity_id
_entity_poly.type
_entity_poly.pdbx_seq_one_letter_code
_entity_poly.pdbx_strand_id
1 'polypeptide(L)'
;MTVRPTIRMPSGGGSVGRVVGLVFTVVMLVLIMTMSVSSCSVTVESGYVGIKTTKFGPEPGVQLQELGPGFHWEGIGEKIRTYQTLQRTYSYTREPNSDGGENEEITFSDVLGLPMTADVALTFRIREDKAADLFAAWRQEFDAFIDGPLRTSVRAAIARETEKLPVACNAQQASEALAAAPGPDAAAVVPGTPDAQDCPGQLIGPGRQIVLQKAMQALQREWAPQGLEIIRMEWVGSIRYPESVLQAIQSRTTAEQNTRAAIERVNLERANADARIAQARGQAEANRLLAESIRSNPEVVRLREIERTLGLCPLNANTCVIGQGVNLSTLIESRNAQNEGNR
;
A
#
# COMPACT_ATOMS: atom_id res chain seq x y z
N MET A 1 109.47 -38.58 -37.87
CA MET A 1 108.33 -38.53 -38.82
C MET A 1 107.11 -39.05 -38.07
N THR A 2 106.26 -38.15 -37.53
CA THR A 2 104.93 -38.48 -36.99
C THR A 2 104.19 -37.17 -36.74
N VAL A 3 103.44 -36.74 -37.74
CA VAL A 3 102.54 -35.57 -37.67
C VAL A 3 101.29 -36.01 -36.90
N ARG A 4 100.99 -35.38 -35.75
CA ARG A 4 99.70 -35.52 -35.08
C ARG A 4 98.71 -34.53 -35.72
N PRO A 5 97.51 -34.96 -36.15
CA PRO A 5 96.52 -34.04 -36.68
C PRO A 5 95.79 -33.37 -35.52
N THR A 6 95.88 -32.04 -35.45
CA THR A 6 94.97 -31.21 -34.65
C THR A 6 93.61 -31.15 -35.33
N ILE A 7 92.65 -31.92 -34.84
CA ILE A 7 91.23 -31.79 -35.22
C ILE A 7 90.69 -30.53 -34.55
N ARG A 8 90.50 -29.47 -35.34
CA ARG A 8 89.78 -28.25 -34.95
C ARG A 8 88.29 -28.52 -35.16
N MET A 9 87.53 -28.72 -34.07
CA MET A 9 86.07 -28.76 -34.16
C MET A 9 85.52 -27.36 -34.46
N PRO A 10 84.52 -27.23 -35.35
CA PRO A 10 83.89 -25.95 -35.64
C PRO A 10 82.99 -25.52 -34.49
N SER A 11 83.23 -24.31 -33.96
CA SER A 11 82.33 -23.62 -33.03
C SER A 11 81.11 -23.09 -33.81
N GLY A 12 80.13 -23.95 -34.10
CA GLY A 12 78.86 -23.59 -34.70
C GLY A 12 77.71 -23.88 -33.74
N GLY A 13 77.09 -22.85 -33.17
CA GLY A 13 75.88 -23.03 -32.35
C GLY A 13 75.58 -21.98 -31.27
N GLY A 14 76.38 -20.92 -31.14
CA GLY A 14 76.18 -19.92 -30.08
C GLY A 14 75.12 -18.84 -30.35
N SER A 15 74.65 -18.67 -31.59
CA SER A 15 73.72 -17.59 -31.96
C SER A 15 72.25 -17.98 -31.79
N VAL A 16 71.86 -19.19 -32.19
CA VAL A 16 70.44 -19.63 -32.15
C VAL A 16 69.95 -19.78 -30.71
N GLY A 17 70.73 -20.40 -29.81
CA GLY A 17 70.37 -20.52 -28.39
C GLY A 17 70.26 -19.17 -27.66
N ARG A 18 71.09 -18.19 -28.05
CA ARG A 18 71.03 -16.82 -27.51
C ARG A 18 69.81 -16.05 -28.00
N VAL A 19 69.46 -16.20 -29.28
CA VAL A 19 68.27 -15.56 -29.87
C VAL A 19 66.99 -16.16 -29.27
N VAL A 20 66.91 -17.48 -29.13
CA VAL A 20 65.77 -18.15 -28.48
C VAL A 20 65.63 -17.76 -27.01
N GLY A 21 66.75 -17.71 -26.27
CA GLY A 21 66.77 -17.24 -24.88
C GLY A 21 66.30 -15.79 -24.74
N LEU A 22 66.77 -14.89 -25.61
CA LEU A 22 66.39 -13.48 -25.61
C LEU A 22 64.89 -13.30 -25.92
N VAL A 23 64.38 -13.99 -26.94
CA VAL A 23 62.95 -13.98 -27.28
C VAL A 23 62.10 -14.48 -26.12
N PHE A 24 62.50 -15.56 -25.45
CA PHE A 24 61.77 -16.08 -24.29
C PHE A 24 61.74 -15.07 -23.12
N THR A 25 62.87 -14.43 -22.80
CA THR A 25 62.88 -13.37 -21.77
C THR A 25 62.01 -12.18 -22.14
N VAL A 26 62.04 -11.73 -23.40
CA VAL A 26 61.20 -10.60 -23.85
C VAL A 26 59.72 -10.96 -23.77
N VAL A 27 59.33 -12.16 -24.21
CA VAL A 27 57.95 -12.65 -24.09
C VAL A 27 57.53 -12.73 -22.63
N MET A 28 58.39 -13.24 -21.74
CA MET A 28 58.08 -13.33 -20.31
C MET A 28 57.94 -11.95 -19.65
N LEU A 29 58.78 -10.98 -20.05
CA LEU A 29 58.72 -9.59 -19.57
C LEU A 29 57.44 -8.89 -20.05
N VAL A 30 57.05 -9.09 -21.31
CA VAL A 30 55.78 -8.60 -21.86
C VAL A 30 54.60 -9.21 -21.11
N LEU A 31 54.65 -10.51 -20.80
CA LEU A 31 53.59 -11.23 -20.10
C LEU A 31 53.47 -10.79 -18.63
N ILE A 32 54.60 -10.54 -17.96
CA ILE A 32 54.62 -9.94 -16.61
C ILE A 32 54.08 -8.50 -16.66
N MET A 33 54.45 -7.72 -17.68
CA MET A 33 54.00 -6.34 -17.82
C MET A 33 52.51 -6.25 -18.12
N THR A 34 51.95 -7.13 -18.96
CA THR A 34 50.50 -7.19 -19.19
C THR A 34 49.73 -7.65 -17.95
N MET A 35 50.22 -8.66 -17.22
CA MET A 35 49.62 -9.08 -15.93
C MET A 35 49.69 -7.97 -14.87
N SER A 36 50.78 -7.21 -14.82
CA SER A 36 50.96 -6.11 -13.87
C SER A 36 50.00 -4.95 -14.16
N VAL A 37 49.79 -4.60 -15.43
CA VAL A 37 48.85 -3.55 -15.85
C VAL A 37 47.40 -3.95 -15.53
N SER A 38 47.02 -5.21 -15.74
CA SER A 38 45.66 -5.68 -15.40
C SER A 38 45.38 -5.70 -13.90
N SER A 39 46.40 -5.89 -13.06
CA SER A 39 46.23 -5.96 -11.60
C SER A 39 46.21 -4.59 -10.91
N CYS A 40 46.65 -3.52 -11.60
CA CYS A 40 46.79 -2.17 -11.02
C CYS A 40 45.90 -1.15 -11.72
N SER A 41 44.93 -1.58 -12.53
CA SER A 41 44.00 -0.69 -13.21
C SER A 41 42.57 -1.03 -12.88
N VAL A 42 41.77 0.00 -12.62
CA VAL A 42 40.33 -0.11 -12.37
C VAL A 42 39.64 0.89 -13.28
N THR A 43 38.65 0.40 -14.03
CA THR A 43 37.78 1.25 -14.83
C THR A 43 36.50 1.51 -14.05
N VAL A 44 36.20 2.79 -13.81
CA VAL A 44 34.95 3.22 -13.18
C VAL A 44 33.90 3.36 -14.28
N GLU A 45 32.81 2.60 -14.17
CA GLU A 45 31.70 2.64 -15.11
C GLU A 45 30.82 3.88 -14.90
N SER A 46 30.03 4.23 -15.92
CA SER A 46 29.03 5.30 -15.81
C SER A 46 27.96 4.93 -14.78
N GLY A 47 27.61 5.86 -13.89
CA GLY A 47 26.72 5.59 -12.74
C GLY A 47 27.44 5.10 -11.48
N TYR A 48 28.78 5.08 -11.52
CA TYR A 48 29.65 4.83 -10.38
C TYR A 48 30.64 5.99 -10.20
N VAL A 49 31.11 6.13 -8.97
CA VAL A 49 32.19 7.04 -8.60
C VAL A 49 33.29 6.27 -7.87
N GLY A 50 34.55 6.55 -8.23
CA GLY A 50 35.71 5.94 -7.60
C GLY A 50 36.16 6.74 -6.39
N ILE A 51 36.30 6.08 -5.25
CA ILE A 51 36.87 6.63 -4.02
C ILE A 51 38.25 6.05 -3.84
N LYS A 52 39.27 6.91 -3.91
CA LYS A 52 40.66 6.49 -3.77
C LYS A 52 41.05 6.44 -2.30
N THR A 53 41.57 5.31 -1.85
CA THR A 53 42.14 5.13 -0.51
C THR A 53 43.63 4.88 -0.61
N THR A 54 44.45 5.67 0.07
CA THR A 54 45.92 5.56 0.09
C THR A 54 46.39 4.99 1.43
N LYS A 55 47.29 3.99 1.40
CA LYS A 55 47.93 3.44 2.60
C LYS A 55 49.25 4.12 2.95
N PHE A 56 49.90 4.74 1.97
CA PHE A 56 51.20 5.37 2.08
C PHE A 56 51.15 6.77 1.48
N GLY A 57 51.85 7.73 2.07
CA GLY A 57 51.91 9.12 1.59
C GLY A 57 51.73 10.15 2.72
N PRO A 58 51.75 11.46 2.38
CA PRO A 58 51.58 12.55 3.34
C PRO A 58 50.19 12.60 3.97
N GLU A 59 49.17 12.05 3.30
CA GLU A 59 47.79 11.94 3.79
C GLU A 59 47.31 10.49 3.66
N PRO A 60 47.61 9.60 4.63
CA PRO A 60 47.10 8.23 4.61
C PRO A 60 45.61 8.21 4.94
N GLY A 61 44.80 7.58 4.09
CA GLY A 61 43.36 7.46 4.31
C GLY A 61 42.54 7.57 3.03
N VAL A 62 41.30 8.06 3.18
CA VAL A 62 40.38 8.29 2.08
C VAL A 62 40.72 9.64 1.46
N GLN A 63 40.99 9.64 0.15
CA GLN A 63 41.14 10.87 -0.60
C GLN A 63 39.75 11.47 -0.81
N LEU A 64 39.59 12.74 -0.45
CA LEU A 64 38.32 13.47 -0.59
C LEU A 64 38.00 13.83 -2.04
N GLN A 65 38.93 13.60 -2.97
CA GLN A 65 38.70 13.81 -4.39
C GLN A 65 38.10 12.57 -5.01
N GLU A 66 36.85 12.67 -5.45
CA GLU A 66 36.19 11.63 -6.20
C GLU A 66 36.73 11.49 -7.64
N LEU A 67 36.80 10.24 -8.10
CA LEU A 67 37.19 9.88 -9.44
C LEU A 67 35.93 9.57 -10.26
N GLY A 68 35.66 10.39 -11.28
CA GLY A 68 34.54 10.17 -12.19
C GLY A 68 34.70 8.92 -13.08
N PRO A 69 33.72 8.61 -13.94
CA PRO A 69 33.79 7.47 -14.85
C PRO A 69 35.02 7.56 -15.77
N GLY A 70 35.70 6.43 -15.96
CA GLY A 70 36.92 6.36 -16.76
C GLY A 70 37.94 5.36 -16.24
N PHE A 71 39.04 5.25 -16.97
CA PHE A 71 40.18 4.42 -16.57
C PHE A 71 41.00 5.14 -15.51
N HIS A 72 41.22 4.49 -14.38
CA HIS A 72 42.06 5.00 -13.30
C HIS A 72 43.14 4.00 -12.93
N TRP A 73 44.32 4.53 -12.60
CA TRP A 73 45.47 3.73 -12.20
C TRP A 73 45.55 3.64 -10.67
N GLU A 74 45.64 2.42 -10.15
CA GLU A 74 45.90 2.14 -8.74
C GLU A 74 47.41 2.04 -8.52
N GLY A 75 48.00 3.01 -7.83
CA GLY A 75 49.40 2.96 -7.43
C GLY A 75 49.68 1.94 -6.32
N ILE A 76 50.95 1.79 -5.95
CA ILE A 76 51.37 0.92 -4.86
C ILE A 76 50.76 1.41 -3.54
N GLY A 77 49.92 0.56 -2.92
CA GLY A 77 49.23 0.89 -1.67
C GLY A 77 48.06 1.86 -1.84
N GLU A 78 47.63 2.11 -3.07
CA GLU A 78 46.37 2.80 -3.37
C GLU A 78 45.32 1.76 -3.74
N LYS A 79 44.06 2.02 -3.39
CA LYS A 79 42.92 1.18 -3.79
C LYS A 79 41.73 2.07 -4.12
N ILE A 80 41.15 1.90 -5.29
CA ILE A 80 39.96 2.61 -5.75
C ILE A 80 38.76 1.72 -5.48
N ARG A 81 37.79 2.24 -4.72
CA ARG A 81 36.51 1.57 -4.47
C ARG A 81 35.43 2.27 -5.26
N THR A 82 34.60 1.53 -5.97
CA THR A 82 33.48 2.09 -6.73
C THR A 82 32.23 2.13 -5.87
N TYR A 83 31.57 3.28 -5.87
CA TYR A 83 30.29 3.51 -5.21
C TYR A 83 29.23 3.82 -6.26
N GLN A 84 28.03 3.29 -6.09
CA GLN A 84 26.92 3.51 -7.01
C GLN A 84 26.24 4.84 -6.74
N THR A 85 26.12 5.68 -7.77
CA THR A 85 25.48 7.01 -7.68
C THR A 85 24.09 7.01 -8.29
N LEU A 86 23.71 5.89 -8.94
CA LEU A 86 22.36 5.66 -9.45
C LEU A 86 21.35 5.56 -8.30
N GLN A 87 20.11 5.95 -8.61
CA GLN A 87 18.99 5.75 -7.69
C GLN A 87 18.74 4.25 -7.50
N ARG A 88 18.56 3.85 -6.25
CA ARG A 88 18.21 2.49 -5.86
C ARG A 88 17.06 2.54 -4.86
N THR A 89 16.21 1.53 -4.92
CA THR A 89 15.17 1.29 -3.92
C THR A 89 15.62 0.12 -3.07
N TYR A 90 15.61 0.29 -1.75
CA TYR A 90 15.82 -0.77 -0.79
C TYR A 90 14.54 -0.93 0.02
N SER A 91 14.10 -2.18 0.25
CA SER A 91 12.87 -2.47 0.98
C SER A 91 13.16 -3.19 2.29
N TYR A 92 12.78 -2.57 3.41
CA TYR A 92 12.86 -3.15 4.75
C TYR A 92 11.56 -3.93 4.99
N THR A 93 11.59 -5.25 4.78
CA THR A 93 10.40 -6.11 4.87
C THR A 93 10.55 -7.20 5.93
N ARG A 94 9.43 -7.64 6.49
CA ARG A 94 9.41 -8.82 7.37
C ARG A 94 9.76 -10.09 6.60
N GLU A 95 9.14 -10.29 5.44
CA GLU A 95 9.41 -11.41 4.56
C GLU A 95 10.77 -11.25 3.84
N PRO A 96 11.48 -12.34 3.54
CA PRO A 96 12.71 -12.28 2.77
C PRO A 96 12.45 -11.73 1.37
N ASN A 97 13.32 -10.83 0.92
CA ASN A 97 13.25 -10.20 -0.39
C ASN A 97 14.60 -10.35 -1.13
N SER A 98 14.71 -9.74 -2.31
CA SER A 98 15.95 -9.75 -3.12
C SER A 98 17.05 -8.81 -2.59
N ASP A 99 16.70 -7.91 -1.67
CA ASP A 99 17.50 -6.73 -1.36
C ASP A 99 18.18 -6.81 0.01
N GLY A 100 17.55 -7.50 0.97
CA GLY A 100 17.91 -7.50 2.40
C GLY A 100 17.78 -8.87 3.07
N GLY A 101 18.04 -8.87 4.38
CA GLY A 101 18.02 -10.06 5.22
C GLY A 101 16.61 -10.54 5.60
N GLU A 102 16.53 -11.60 6.41
CA GLU A 102 15.25 -12.02 7.01
C GLU A 102 14.82 -11.03 8.12
N ASN A 103 13.56 -10.60 8.08
CA ASN A 103 12.90 -9.79 9.10
C ASN A 103 13.51 -8.42 9.41
N GLU A 104 13.38 -7.49 8.46
CA GLU A 104 13.86 -6.12 8.59
C GLU A 104 12.78 -5.08 8.90
N GLU A 105 11.58 -5.53 9.26
CA GLU A 105 10.45 -4.65 9.54
C GLU A 105 10.79 -3.53 10.54
N ILE A 106 10.15 -2.38 10.35
CA ILE A 106 10.32 -1.23 11.22
C ILE A 106 9.28 -1.31 12.32
N THR A 107 9.75 -1.38 13.56
CA THR A 107 8.90 -1.37 14.76
C THR A 107 8.87 0.02 15.37
N PHE A 108 7.67 0.54 15.60
CA PHE A 108 7.43 1.86 16.14
C PHE A 108 6.14 1.86 16.97
N SER A 109 5.88 2.97 17.67
CA SER A 109 4.69 3.12 18.51
C SER A 109 4.00 4.44 18.23
N ASP A 110 2.72 4.51 18.57
CA ASP A 110 1.97 5.76 18.57
C ASP A 110 2.16 6.54 19.87
N VAL A 111 1.48 7.69 19.97
CA VAL A 111 1.47 8.53 21.18
C VAL A 111 0.99 7.80 22.44
N LEU A 112 0.25 6.70 22.29
CA LEU A 112 -0.31 5.90 23.39
C LEU A 112 0.59 4.71 23.76
N GLY A 113 1.73 4.56 23.10
CA GLY A 113 2.64 3.44 23.31
C GLY A 113 2.16 2.12 22.70
N LEU A 114 1.19 2.15 21.78
CA LEU A 114 0.74 0.95 21.08
C LEU A 114 1.83 0.50 20.09
N PRO A 115 2.45 -0.68 20.28
CA PRO A 115 3.49 -1.15 19.39
C PRO A 115 2.89 -1.62 18.07
N MET A 116 3.51 -1.24 16.97
CA MET A 116 3.13 -1.67 15.62
C MET A 116 4.37 -1.89 14.76
N THR A 117 4.17 -2.61 13.67
CA THR A 117 5.24 -2.97 12.75
C THR A 117 4.82 -2.65 11.32
N ALA A 118 5.73 -2.16 10.49
CA ALA A 118 5.44 -1.97 9.08
C ALA A 118 6.68 -2.16 8.22
N ASP A 119 6.43 -2.49 6.97
CA ASP A 119 7.46 -2.58 5.95
C ASP A 119 7.59 -1.24 5.22
N VAL A 120 8.81 -0.83 4.93
CA VAL A 120 9.13 0.50 4.37
C VAL A 120 10.11 0.34 3.22
N ALA A 121 9.81 0.96 2.09
CA ALA A 121 10.74 1.10 0.98
C ALA A 121 11.33 2.50 0.94
N LEU A 122 12.64 2.56 0.75
CA LEU A 122 13.42 3.78 0.67
C LEU A 122 14.11 3.84 -0.69
N THR A 123 13.79 4.85 -1.50
CA THR A 123 14.52 5.16 -2.72
C THR A 123 15.50 6.30 -2.45
N PHE A 124 16.77 6.05 -2.71
CA PHE A 124 17.83 7.02 -2.46
C PHE A 124 18.94 6.91 -3.50
N ARG A 125 19.81 7.92 -3.53
CA ARG A 125 21.04 7.93 -4.32
C ARG A 125 22.16 8.62 -3.55
N ILE A 126 23.40 8.27 -3.86
CA ILE A 126 24.57 8.98 -3.35
C ILE A 126 24.91 10.12 -4.31
N ARG A 127 25.15 11.30 -3.75
CA ARG A 127 25.69 12.44 -4.50
C ARG A 127 27.15 12.18 -4.87
N GLU A 128 27.47 12.40 -6.13
CA GLU A 128 28.81 12.15 -6.70
C GLU A 128 29.89 12.98 -6.00
N ASP A 129 29.59 14.21 -5.60
CA ASP A 129 30.53 15.16 -5.00
C ASP A 129 30.72 15.00 -3.48
N LYS A 130 30.07 13.99 -2.89
CA LYS A 130 30.11 13.70 -1.45
C LYS A 130 30.32 12.22 -1.16
N ALA A 131 30.60 11.42 -2.17
CA ALA A 131 30.77 9.99 -1.99
C ALA A 131 32.01 9.67 -1.16
N ALA A 132 33.12 10.40 -1.36
CA ALA A 132 34.33 10.22 -0.58
C ALA A 132 34.14 10.64 0.88
N ASP A 133 33.44 11.76 1.12
CA ASP A 133 33.07 12.24 2.45
C ASP A 133 32.22 11.20 3.22
N LEU A 134 31.20 10.64 2.56
CA LEU A 134 30.31 9.63 3.14
C LEU A 134 31.09 8.36 3.54
N PHE A 135 31.98 7.88 2.67
CA PHE A 135 32.83 6.73 2.96
C PHE A 135 33.84 7.03 4.07
N ALA A 136 34.42 8.23 4.09
CA ALA A 136 35.34 8.64 5.16
C ALA A 136 34.64 8.69 6.52
N ALA A 137 33.38 9.15 6.58
CA ALA A 137 32.62 9.24 7.81
C ALA A 137 32.29 7.86 8.39
N TRP A 138 31.74 6.95 7.57
CA TRP A 138 31.20 5.68 8.05
C TRP A 138 32.17 4.50 7.91
N ARG A 139 33.11 4.55 6.96
CA ARG A 139 34.12 3.51 6.69
C ARG A 139 33.56 2.09 6.48
N GLN A 140 32.29 1.98 6.10
CA GLN A 140 31.62 0.72 5.84
C GLN A 140 31.30 0.54 4.35
N GLU A 141 31.08 -0.72 3.96
CA GLU A 141 30.54 -1.05 2.65
C GLU A 141 29.11 -0.53 2.51
N PHE A 142 28.68 -0.31 1.28
CA PHE A 142 27.39 0.30 0.98
C PHE A 142 26.22 -0.50 1.58
N ASP A 143 26.26 -1.83 1.51
CA ASP A 143 25.19 -2.69 2.02
C ASP A 143 25.11 -2.66 3.56
N ALA A 144 26.26 -2.78 4.24
CA ALA A 144 26.32 -2.70 5.70
C ALA A 144 25.84 -1.34 6.26
N PHE A 145 26.04 -0.26 5.49
CA PHE A 145 25.53 1.06 5.82
C PHE A 145 23.99 1.14 5.79
N ILE A 146 23.36 0.47 4.83
CA ILE A 146 21.89 0.44 4.67
C ILE A 146 21.24 -0.29 5.84
N ASP A 147 21.82 -1.42 6.23
CA ASP A 147 21.27 -2.32 7.25
C ASP A 147 21.42 -1.75 8.67
N GLY A 148 22.48 -0.97 8.92
CA GLY A 148 22.81 -0.42 10.23
C GLY A 148 22.39 1.04 10.42
N PRO A 149 23.28 2.01 10.14
CA PRO A 149 23.02 3.43 10.39
C PRO A 149 21.76 3.98 9.71
N LEU A 150 21.56 3.69 8.42
CA LEU A 150 20.45 4.24 7.67
C LEU A 150 19.11 3.71 8.19
N ARG A 151 18.98 2.39 8.38
CA ARG A 151 17.80 1.78 8.99
C ARG A 151 17.47 2.36 10.37
N THR A 152 18.50 2.59 11.19
CA THR A 152 18.34 3.20 12.52
C THR A 152 17.75 4.61 12.41
N SER A 153 18.26 5.42 11.48
CA SER A 153 17.75 6.77 11.22
C SER A 153 16.32 6.74 10.66
N VAL A 154 16.01 5.84 9.71
CA VAL A 154 14.65 5.64 9.17
C VAL A 154 13.66 5.29 10.27
N ARG A 155 14.01 4.32 11.14
CA ARG A 155 13.20 3.95 12.30
C ARG A 155 12.96 5.14 13.22
N ALA A 156 14.01 5.88 13.56
CA ALA A 156 13.91 7.03 14.45
C ALA A 156 13.06 8.16 13.86
N ALA A 157 13.18 8.42 12.55
CA ALA A 157 12.40 9.44 11.86
C ALA A 157 10.90 9.09 11.81
N ILE A 158 10.56 7.82 11.55
CA ILE A 158 9.18 7.35 11.59
C ILE A 158 8.64 7.43 13.02
N ALA A 159 9.35 6.87 14.01
CA ALA A 159 8.92 6.86 15.40
C ALA A 159 8.65 8.28 15.93
N ARG A 160 9.54 9.23 15.63
CA ARG A 160 9.37 10.65 16.02
C ARG A 160 8.07 11.27 15.51
N GLU A 161 7.62 10.88 14.32
CA GLU A 161 6.39 11.43 13.74
C GLU A 161 5.14 10.63 14.16
N THR A 162 5.26 9.32 14.40
CA THR A 162 4.15 8.48 14.87
C THR A 162 3.83 8.69 16.33
N GLU A 163 4.82 8.98 17.18
CA GLU A 163 4.63 9.33 18.60
C GLU A 163 3.80 10.60 18.79
N LYS A 164 3.59 11.40 17.75
CA LYS A 164 2.75 12.62 17.82
C LYS A 164 1.27 12.35 17.53
N LEU A 165 0.94 11.18 16.99
CA LEU A 165 -0.38 10.87 16.45
C LEU A 165 -0.90 9.55 17.04
N PRO A 166 -2.15 9.45 17.49
CA PRO A 166 -2.73 8.17 17.90
C PRO A 166 -3.03 7.27 16.69
N VAL A 167 -3.01 5.94 16.86
CA VAL A 167 -3.43 4.99 15.80
C VAL A 167 -4.86 5.29 15.34
N ALA A 168 -5.75 5.46 16.30
CA ALA A 168 -7.14 5.87 16.11
C ALA A 168 -7.53 6.79 17.27
N CYS A 169 -8.43 7.75 17.04
CA CYS A 169 -8.88 8.66 18.10
C CYS A 169 -9.49 7.95 19.32
N ASN A 170 -10.03 6.75 19.12
CA ASN A 170 -10.61 5.93 20.18
C ASN A 170 -9.64 4.87 20.74
N ALA A 171 -8.38 4.85 20.30
CA ALA A 171 -7.39 3.87 20.72
C ALA A 171 -7.03 4.00 22.22
N GLN A 172 -7.27 5.17 22.84
CA GLN A 172 -7.10 5.37 24.29
C GLN A 172 -7.89 4.36 25.13
N GLN A 173 -9.13 4.06 24.74
CA GLN A 173 -9.96 3.08 25.44
C GLN A 173 -9.44 1.65 25.26
N ALA A 174 -8.79 1.35 24.13
CA ALA A 174 -8.17 0.05 23.87
C ALA A 174 -6.86 -0.13 24.65
N SER A 175 -6.05 0.93 24.82
CA SER A 175 -4.83 0.90 25.65
C SER A 175 -5.15 0.78 27.15
N GLU A 176 -6.20 1.44 27.64
CA GLU A 176 -6.65 1.34 29.03
C GLU A 176 -7.17 -0.06 29.37
N ALA A 177 -7.89 -0.70 28.43
CA ALA A 177 -8.35 -2.09 28.58
C ALA A 177 -7.19 -3.10 28.65
N LEU A 178 -6.02 -2.80 28.07
CA LEU A 178 -4.81 -3.64 28.20
C LEU A 178 -4.07 -3.43 29.54
N ALA A 179 -4.13 -2.22 30.10
CA ALA A 179 -3.51 -1.90 31.38
C ALA A 179 -4.33 -2.42 32.57
N ALA A 180 -5.65 -2.59 32.41
CA ALA A 180 -6.52 -3.19 33.40
C ALA A 180 -6.49 -4.72 33.30
N ALA A 181 -5.88 -5.39 34.29
CA ALA A 181 -6.06 -6.83 34.46
C ALA A 181 -7.56 -7.20 34.55
N PRO A 182 -7.99 -8.38 34.06
CA PRO A 182 -9.41 -8.71 33.98
C PRO A 182 -9.99 -8.93 35.38
N GLY A 183 -10.62 -7.89 35.93
CA GLY A 183 -11.55 -8.01 37.05
C GLY A 183 -12.92 -8.52 36.55
N PRO A 184 -13.69 -9.23 37.39
CA PRO A 184 -14.91 -9.93 36.96
C PRO A 184 -16.11 -9.03 36.58
N ASP A 185 -15.96 -7.70 36.57
CA ASP A 185 -17.04 -6.78 36.22
C ASP A 185 -16.70 -6.04 34.91
N ALA A 186 -16.95 -6.71 33.78
CA ALA A 186 -16.97 -6.09 32.46
C ALA A 186 -18.20 -5.16 32.37
N ALA A 187 -18.07 -3.97 32.95
CA ALA A 187 -19.06 -2.92 32.82
C ALA A 187 -19.19 -2.51 31.35
N ALA A 188 -20.44 -2.43 30.91
CA ALA A 188 -20.83 -2.12 29.55
C ALA A 188 -20.14 -0.86 29.01
N VAL A 189 -19.65 -0.97 27.76
CA VAL A 189 -19.16 0.14 26.96
C VAL A 189 -20.24 1.23 26.92
N VAL A 190 -19.96 2.38 27.53
CA VAL A 190 -20.85 3.54 27.52
C VAL A 190 -20.98 4.04 26.07
N PRO A 191 -22.21 4.13 25.51
CA PRO A 191 -22.40 4.66 24.18
C PRO A 191 -22.30 6.19 24.24
N GLY A 192 -21.30 6.72 23.56
CA GLY A 192 -21.05 8.16 23.45
C GLY A 192 -19.56 8.49 23.53
N THR A 193 -18.85 8.35 22.41
CA THR A 193 -17.58 9.08 22.18
C THR A 193 -17.60 9.62 20.75
N PRO A 194 -17.04 10.81 20.50
CA PRO A 194 -17.36 11.63 19.33
C PRO A 194 -17.14 10.92 18.02
N ASP A 195 -18.03 11.24 17.08
CA ASP A 195 -18.17 10.63 15.77
C ASP A 195 -16.84 10.49 15.03
N ALA A 196 -16.69 9.35 14.34
CA ALA A 196 -15.60 9.02 13.43
C ALA A 196 -15.43 9.98 12.23
N GLN A 197 -16.14 11.11 12.20
CA GLN A 197 -16.24 12.01 11.06
C GLN A 197 -15.19 13.14 11.07
N ASP A 198 -14.58 13.47 12.22
CA ASP A 198 -13.64 14.61 12.36
C ASP A 198 -12.38 14.24 13.15
N CYS A 199 -11.55 13.35 12.61
CA CYS A 199 -10.25 13.01 13.22
C CYS A 199 -9.05 13.36 12.31
N PRO A 200 -8.72 14.65 12.15
CA PRO A 200 -7.49 15.08 11.49
C PRO A 200 -6.29 14.75 12.39
N GLY A 201 -5.69 13.58 12.20
CA GLY A 201 -4.46 13.21 12.91
C GLY A 201 -4.33 11.76 13.34
N GLN A 202 -5.23 10.86 12.96
CA GLN A 202 -5.03 9.44 13.22
C GLN A 202 -4.02 8.83 12.24
N LEU A 203 -3.24 7.84 12.68
CA LEU A 203 -2.32 7.13 11.81
C LEU A 203 -3.07 6.36 10.72
N ILE A 204 -4.31 5.92 10.95
CA ILE A 204 -5.11 5.20 9.94
C ILE A 204 -5.65 6.13 8.83
N GLY A 205 -5.42 5.78 7.57
CA GLY A 205 -5.90 6.52 6.40
C GLY A 205 -4.93 7.61 5.95
N PRO A 206 -5.35 8.89 5.80
CA PRO A 206 -4.51 9.95 5.24
C PRO A 206 -3.30 10.30 6.13
N GLY A 207 -3.37 10.05 7.44
CA GLY A 207 -2.27 10.32 8.37
C GLY A 207 -1.01 9.51 8.09
N ARG A 208 -1.14 8.29 7.54
CA ARG A 208 0.01 7.45 7.11
C ARG A 208 0.94 8.20 6.16
N GLN A 209 0.36 8.93 5.21
CA GLN A 209 1.11 9.64 4.19
C GLN A 209 1.77 10.89 4.77
N ILE A 210 1.10 11.58 5.69
CA ILE A 210 1.62 12.79 6.34
C ILE A 210 2.83 12.44 7.21
N VAL A 211 2.73 11.38 8.02
CA VAL A 211 3.84 10.88 8.84
C VAL A 211 5.03 10.53 7.96
N LEU A 212 4.79 9.78 6.88
CA LEU A 212 5.86 9.34 6.01
C LEU A 212 6.53 10.50 5.28
N GLN A 213 5.76 11.48 4.82
CA GLN A 213 6.31 12.68 4.19
C GLN A 213 7.16 13.50 5.17
N LYS A 214 6.72 13.67 6.41
CA LYS A 214 7.47 14.37 7.45
C LYS A 214 8.74 13.61 7.85
N ALA A 215 8.65 12.29 8.02
CA ALA A 215 9.79 11.43 8.30
C ALA A 215 10.81 11.49 7.16
N MET A 216 10.38 11.45 5.89
CA MET A 216 11.24 11.60 4.72
C MET A 216 11.96 12.96 4.73
N GLN A 217 11.24 14.04 5.04
CA GLN A 217 11.85 15.38 5.15
C GLN A 217 12.87 15.47 6.29
N ALA A 218 12.61 14.81 7.43
CA ALA A 218 13.56 14.74 8.54
C ALA A 218 14.84 14.01 8.11
N LEU A 219 14.70 12.87 7.44
CA LEU A 219 15.84 12.11 6.93
C LEU A 219 16.63 12.91 5.87
N GLN A 220 15.96 13.61 4.96
CA GLN A 220 16.62 14.47 3.98
C GLN A 220 17.48 15.55 4.68
N ARG A 221 17.00 16.16 5.76
CA ARG A 221 17.77 17.16 6.51
C ARG A 221 18.99 16.57 7.21
N GLU A 222 18.89 15.33 7.68
CA GLU A 222 19.97 14.62 8.38
C GLU A 222 21.06 14.10 7.42
N TRP A 223 20.64 13.58 6.26
CA TRP A 223 21.49 12.84 5.34
C TRP A 223 21.96 13.62 4.11
N ALA A 224 21.22 14.64 3.66
CA ALA A 224 21.64 15.45 2.52
C ALA A 224 23.02 16.14 2.70
N PRO A 225 23.38 16.65 3.91
CA PRO A 225 24.71 17.21 4.14
C PRO A 225 25.84 16.17 4.03
N GLN A 226 25.53 14.90 4.31
CA GLN A 226 26.48 13.79 4.27
C GLN A 226 26.64 13.19 2.86
N GLY A 227 25.84 13.65 1.88
CA GLY A 227 25.90 13.16 0.50
C GLY A 227 24.88 12.08 0.15
N LEU A 228 23.98 11.71 1.06
CA LEU A 228 22.91 10.75 0.79
C LEU A 228 21.60 11.50 0.50
N GLU A 229 21.08 11.39 -0.72
CA GLU A 229 19.83 12.00 -1.13
C GLU A 229 18.70 10.98 -1.12
N ILE A 230 17.72 11.19 -0.25
CA ILE A 230 16.52 10.38 -0.18
C ILE A 230 15.49 10.98 -1.13
N ILE A 231 15.12 10.21 -2.15
CA ILE A 231 14.22 10.62 -3.24
C ILE A 231 12.78 10.34 -2.85
N ARG A 232 12.53 9.15 -2.28
CA ARG A 232 11.18 8.70 -1.92
C ARG A 232 11.24 7.75 -0.73
N MET A 233 10.19 7.79 0.08
CA MET A 233 9.91 6.78 1.09
C MET A 233 8.44 6.39 0.97
N GLU A 234 8.15 5.09 1.01
CA GLU A 234 6.79 4.54 0.88
C GLU A 234 6.57 3.35 1.82
N TRP A 235 5.32 3.15 2.24
CA TRP A 235 4.94 1.95 2.98
C TRP A 235 4.83 0.78 2.01
N VAL A 236 5.49 -0.33 2.31
CA VAL A 236 5.26 -1.58 1.57
C VAL A 236 4.07 -2.27 2.21
N GLY A 237 2.91 -2.18 1.56
CA GLY A 237 1.66 -2.76 2.06
C GLY A 237 1.05 -2.03 3.26
N SER A 238 0.49 -2.79 4.19
CA SER A 238 -0.28 -2.29 5.34
C SER A 238 0.50 -2.37 6.64
N ILE A 239 0.35 -1.34 7.49
CA ILE A 239 0.87 -1.36 8.86
C ILE A 239 0.16 -2.47 9.63
N ARG A 240 0.92 -3.29 10.35
CA ARG A 240 0.42 -4.38 11.19
C ARG A 240 0.18 -3.84 12.60
N TYR A 241 -1.09 -3.79 12.97
CA TYR A 241 -1.54 -3.37 14.29
C TYR A 241 -1.76 -4.58 15.21
N PRO A 242 -1.63 -4.42 16.54
CA PRO A 242 -1.93 -5.49 17.48
C PRO A 242 -3.41 -5.88 17.41
N GLU A 243 -3.72 -7.16 17.65
CA GLU A 243 -5.08 -7.69 17.48
C GLU A 243 -6.12 -7.00 18.36
N SER A 244 -5.74 -6.52 19.56
CA SER A 244 -6.65 -5.81 20.46
C SER A 244 -7.22 -4.53 19.84
N VAL A 245 -6.41 -3.79 19.08
CA VAL A 245 -6.85 -2.57 18.38
C VAL A 245 -7.78 -2.94 17.22
N LEU A 246 -7.46 -4.00 16.48
CA LEU A 246 -8.31 -4.49 15.39
C LEU A 246 -9.67 -4.96 15.91
N GLN A 247 -9.70 -5.70 17.02
CA GLN A 247 -10.94 -6.14 17.68
C GLN A 247 -11.76 -4.95 18.17
N ALA A 248 -11.12 -3.95 18.78
CA ALA A 248 -11.80 -2.72 19.21
C ALA A 248 -12.42 -1.97 18.01
N ILE A 249 -11.69 -1.84 16.90
CA ILE A 249 -12.20 -1.21 15.67
C ILE A 249 -13.37 -2.01 15.08
N GLN A 250 -13.25 -3.34 15.01
CA GLN A 250 -14.30 -4.21 14.48
C GLN A 250 -15.57 -4.17 15.36
N SER A 251 -15.41 -4.17 16.68
CA SER A 251 -16.54 -4.07 17.63
C SER A 251 -17.31 -2.76 17.48
N ARG A 252 -16.60 -1.64 17.28
CA ARG A 252 -17.23 -0.33 17.03
C ARG A 252 -17.87 -0.26 15.65
N THR A 253 -17.18 -0.70 14.62
CA THR A 253 -17.71 -0.68 13.23
C THR A 253 -19.00 -1.50 13.15
N THR A 254 -19.03 -2.68 13.77
CA THR A 254 -20.23 -3.51 13.83
C THR A 254 -21.34 -2.87 14.67
N ALA A 255 -21.02 -2.26 15.81
CA ALA A 255 -21.99 -1.54 16.63
C ALA A 255 -22.61 -0.34 15.89
N GLU A 256 -21.81 0.43 15.15
CA GLU A 256 -22.26 1.55 14.32
C GLU A 256 -23.12 1.06 13.16
N GLN A 257 -22.71 -0.01 12.46
CA GLN A 257 -23.50 -0.63 11.40
C GLN A 257 -24.85 -1.12 11.91
N ASN A 258 -24.86 -1.78 13.08
CA ASN A 258 -26.10 -2.24 13.71
C ASN A 258 -27.01 -1.07 14.10
N THR A 259 -26.44 0.03 14.62
CA THR A 259 -27.19 1.24 14.98
C THR A 259 -27.77 1.92 13.75
N ARG A 260 -26.98 2.07 12.68
CA ARG A 260 -27.44 2.62 11.40
C ARG A 260 -28.54 1.75 10.79
N ALA A 261 -28.37 0.43 10.78
CA ALA A 261 -29.40 -0.50 10.33
C ALA A 261 -30.68 -0.42 11.17
N ALA A 262 -30.57 -0.22 12.48
CA ALA A 262 -31.74 -0.03 13.35
C ALA A 262 -32.47 1.29 13.05
N ILE A 263 -31.74 2.39 12.84
CA ILE A 263 -32.32 3.69 12.46
C ILE A 263 -33.02 3.60 11.10
N GLU A 264 -32.37 2.96 10.12
CA GLU A 264 -32.96 2.72 8.80
C GLU A 264 -34.23 1.86 8.88
N ARG A 265 -34.23 0.81 9.72
CA ARG A 265 -35.44 0.02 9.98
C ARG A 265 -36.56 0.86 10.57
N VAL A 266 -36.28 1.70 11.57
CA VAL A 266 -37.28 2.59 12.17
C VAL A 266 -37.82 3.60 11.14
N ASN A 267 -36.95 4.15 10.29
CA ASN A 267 -37.35 5.07 9.23
C ASN A 267 -38.22 4.39 8.17
N LEU A 268 -37.90 3.14 7.80
CA LEU A 268 -38.70 2.34 6.89
C LEU A 268 -40.08 2.01 7.48
N GLU A 269 -40.16 1.61 8.76
CA GLU A 269 -41.43 1.35 9.43
C GLU A 269 -42.30 2.62 9.54
N ARG A 270 -41.69 3.77 9.84
CA ARG A 270 -42.39 5.07 9.83
C ARG A 270 -42.90 5.42 8.43
N ALA A 271 -42.06 5.28 7.40
CA ALA A 271 -42.46 5.52 6.02
C ALA A 271 -43.62 4.60 5.58
N ASN A 272 -43.59 3.33 6.00
CA ASN A 272 -44.67 2.37 5.73
C ASN A 272 -45.96 2.72 6.46
N ALA A 273 -45.87 3.15 7.73
CA ALA A 273 -47.03 3.59 8.51
C ALA A 273 -47.69 4.83 7.88
N ASP A 274 -46.89 5.82 7.49
CA ASP A 274 -47.36 7.03 6.85
C ASP A 274 -48.01 6.73 5.48
N ALA A 275 -47.41 5.82 4.70
CA ALA A 275 -48.01 5.35 3.45
C ALA A 275 -49.39 4.69 3.66
N ARG A 276 -49.54 3.87 4.71
CA ARG A 276 -50.85 3.26 5.05
C ARG A 276 -51.88 4.30 5.49
N ILE A 277 -51.48 5.29 6.28
CA ILE A 277 -52.37 6.39 6.69
C ILE A 277 -52.81 7.21 5.47
N ALA A 278 -51.87 7.52 4.58
CA ALA A 278 -52.15 8.23 3.33
C ALA A 278 -53.12 7.44 2.44
N GLN A 279 -52.93 6.12 2.29
CA GLN A 279 -53.85 5.24 1.55
C GLN A 279 -55.24 5.19 2.19
N ALA A 280 -55.31 5.02 3.52
CA ALA A 280 -56.59 4.98 4.24
C ALA A 280 -57.36 6.31 4.12
N ARG A 281 -56.66 7.45 4.22
CA ARG A 281 -57.25 8.78 4.00
C ARG A 281 -57.71 8.94 2.55
N GLY A 282 -56.88 8.55 1.58
CA GLY A 282 -57.25 8.58 0.16
C GLY A 282 -58.51 7.75 -0.14
N GLN A 283 -58.62 6.56 0.45
CA GLN A 283 -59.81 5.71 0.30
C GLN A 283 -61.03 6.31 1.02
N ALA A 284 -60.85 6.90 2.20
CA ALA A 284 -61.93 7.55 2.93
C ALA A 284 -62.47 8.77 2.19
N GLU A 285 -61.59 9.61 1.64
CA GLU A 285 -61.91 10.76 0.80
C GLU A 285 -62.64 10.30 -0.48
N ALA A 286 -62.12 9.28 -1.16
CA ALA A 286 -62.75 8.70 -2.35
C ALA A 286 -64.14 8.13 -2.05
N ASN A 287 -64.30 7.40 -0.95
CA ASN A 287 -65.58 6.86 -0.51
C ASN A 287 -66.57 7.98 -0.15
N ARG A 288 -66.09 9.07 0.47
CA ARG A 288 -66.91 10.23 0.82
C ARG A 288 -67.43 10.94 -0.43
N LEU A 289 -66.55 11.21 -1.40
CA LEU A 289 -66.91 11.80 -2.70
C LEU A 289 -67.87 10.88 -3.47
N LEU A 290 -67.63 9.57 -3.45
CA LEU A 290 -68.54 8.60 -4.07
C LEU A 290 -69.92 8.63 -3.41
N ALA A 291 -70.01 8.62 -2.08
CA ALA A 291 -71.28 8.70 -1.35
C ALA A 291 -72.02 10.04 -1.58
N GLU A 292 -71.28 11.15 -1.73
CA GLU A 292 -71.84 12.45 -2.11
C GLU A 292 -72.38 12.44 -3.54
N SER A 293 -71.62 11.86 -4.48
CA SER A 293 -72.07 11.72 -5.88
C SER A 293 -73.38 10.91 -5.98
N ILE A 294 -73.50 9.82 -5.21
CA ILE A 294 -74.70 9.00 -5.10
C ILE A 294 -75.89 9.80 -4.55
N ARG A 295 -75.67 10.62 -3.51
CA ARG A 295 -76.73 11.46 -2.92
C ARG A 295 -77.22 12.54 -3.87
N SER A 296 -76.31 13.17 -4.62
CA SER A 296 -76.67 14.19 -5.60
C SER A 296 -77.34 13.65 -6.86
N ASN A 297 -77.14 12.37 -7.18
CA ASN A 297 -77.61 11.79 -8.44
C ASN A 297 -78.07 10.31 -8.26
N PRO A 298 -79.29 10.09 -7.76
CA PRO A 298 -79.79 8.75 -7.40
C PRO A 298 -79.98 7.81 -8.60
N GLU A 299 -80.08 8.33 -9.82
CA GLU A 299 -80.16 7.54 -11.07
C GLU A 299 -78.86 6.74 -11.32
N VAL A 300 -77.71 7.16 -10.79
CA VAL A 300 -76.41 6.46 -10.97
C VAL A 300 -76.37 5.13 -10.22
N VAL A 301 -77.08 5.03 -9.09
CA VAL A 301 -77.24 3.76 -8.36
C VAL A 301 -78.12 2.80 -9.16
N ARG A 302 -79.24 3.29 -9.73
CA ARG A 302 -80.11 2.49 -10.61
C ARG A 302 -79.39 1.97 -11.84
N LEU A 303 -78.58 2.81 -12.51
CA LEU A 303 -77.81 2.39 -13.68
C LEU A 303 -76.80 1.28 -13.35
N ARG A 304 -76.03 1.42 -12.27
CA ARG A 304 -75.09 0.38 -11.80
C ARG A 304 -75.79 -0.91 -11.34
N GLU A 305 -76.98 -0.80 -10.77
CA GLU A 305 -77.81 -1.94 -10.38
C GLU A 305 -78.36 -2.73 -11.58
N ILE A 306 -78.80 -2.03 -12.63
CA ILE A 306 -79.25 -2.64 -13.89
C ILE A 306 -78.07 -3.34 -14.60
N GLU A 307 -76.89 -2.72 -14.64
CA GLU A 307 -75.69 -3.31 -15.24
C GLU A 307 -75.23 -4.60 -14.52
N ARG A 308 -75.21 -4.59 -13.18
CA ARG A 308 -74.73 -5.74 -12.38
C ARG A 308 -75.70 -6.92 -12.41
N THR A 309 -77.00 -6.65 -12.55
CA THR A 309 -78.04 -7.68 -12.75
C THR A 309 -78.18 -8.11 -14.21
N LEU A 310 -77.36 -7.57 -15.12
CA LEU A 310 -77.48 -7.74 -16.58
C LEU A 310 -78.89 -7.38 -17.12
N GLY A 311 -79.68 -6.63 -16.35
CA GLY A 311 -81.09 -6.37 -16.63
C GLY A 311 -82.02 -7.59 -16.57
N LEU A 312 -81.55 -8.75 -16.08
CA LEU A 312 -82.31 -10.02 -16.12
C LEU A 312 -83.39 -10.13 -15.03
N CYS A 313 -83.26 -9.40 -13.93
CA CYS A 313 -84.23 -9.42 -12.82
C CYS A 313 -84.47 -8.00 -12.25
N PRO A 314 -85.73 -7.53 -12.18
CA PRO A 314 -86.08 -6.26 -11.55
C PRO A 314 -86.13 -6.36 -10.01
N LEU A 315 -85.72 -5.27 -9.32
CA LEU A 315 -85.47 -5.23 -7.86
C LEU A 315 -86.71 -5.39 -6.96
N ASN A 316 -87.91 -5.21 -7.49
CA ASN A 316 -89.18 -5.29 -6.77
C ASN A 316 -89.84 -6.69 -6.83
N ALA A 317 -89.15 -7.69 -7.38
CA ALA A 317 -89.65 -9.06 -7.47
C ALA A 317 -89.10 -9.94 -6.34
N ASN A 318 -89.97 -10.53 -5.52
CA ASN A 318 -89.55 -11.44 -4.44
C ASN A 318 -89.03 -12.80 -4.93
N THR A 319 -89.32 -13.18 -6.18
CA THR A 319 -88.84 -14.41 -6.81
C THR A 319 -88.46 -14.11 -8.26
N CYS A 320 -87.18 -14.31 -8.62
CA CYS A 320 -86.72 -14.26 -10.00
C CYS A 320 -86.31 -15.66 -10.46
N VAL A 321 -86.99 -16.19 -11.47
CA VAL A 321 -86.70 -17.52 -12.05
C VAL A 321 -86.08 -17.32 -13.41
N ILE A 322 -84.79 -17.63 -13.53
CA ILE A 322 -84.07 -17.59 -14.80
C ILE A 322 -84.38 -18.89 -15.55
N GLY A 323 -85.01 -18.78 -16.73
CA GLY A 323 -85.46 -19.93 -17.52
C GLY A 323 -84.29 -20.81 -17.99
N GLN A 324 -84.55 -22.13 -18.11
CA GLN A 324 -83.56 -23.19 -18.39
C GLN A 324 -82.80 -23.07 -19.74
N GLY A 325 -83.12 -22.07 -20.56
CA GLY A 325 -82.44 -21.77 -21.83
C GLY A 325 -81.42 -20.62 -21.76
N VAL A 326 -81.27 -19.96 -20.60
CA VAL A 326 -80.31 -18.87 -20.42
C VAL A 326 -79.02 -19.43 -19.81
N ASN A 327 -77.97 -19.53 -20.61
CA ASN A 327 -76.66 -20.00 -20.15
C ASN A 327 -75.93 -18.86 -19.43
N LEU A 328 -76.02 -18.84 -18.10
CA LEU A 328 -75.50 -17.74 -17.29
C LEU A 328 -73.98 -17.57 -17.44
N SER A 329 -73.26 -18.66 -17.68
CA SER A 329 -71.80 -18.67 -17.88
C SER A 329 -71.36 -17.86 -19.10
N THR A 330 -71.99 -18.04 -20.26
CA THR A 330 -71.60 -17.35 -21.50
C THR A 330 -71.93 -15.85 -21.46
N LEU A 331 -72.97 -15.46 -20.72
CA LEU A 331 -73.33 -14.05 -20.49
C LEU A 331 -72.40 -13.34 -19.51
N ILE A 332 -71.82 -14.07 -18.55
CA ILE A 332 -70.81 -13.53 -17.64
C ILE A 332 -69.47 -13.37 -18.39
N GLU A 333 -69.09 -14.36 -19.21
CA GLU A 333 -67.87 -14.32 -20.02
C GLU A 333 -67.87 -13.14 -21.01
N SER A 334 -68.97 -12.92 -21.73
CA SER A 334 -69.08 -11.79 -22.68
C SER A 334 -69.05 -10.43 -21.98
N ARG A 335 -69.66 -10.30 -20.81
CA ARG A 335 -69.62 -9.08 -19.99
C ARG A 335 -68.22 -8.80 -19.44
N ASN A 336 -67.53 -9.83 -18.94
CA ASN A 336 -66.16 -9.67 -18.43
C ASN A 336 -65.20 -9.28 -19.56
N ALA A 337 -65.35 -9.87 -20.76
CA ALA A 337 -64.59 -9.48 -21.95
C ALA A 337 -64.82 -8.01 -22.35
N GLN A 338 -66.04 -7.48 -22.20
CA GLN A 338 -66.31 -6.05 -22.46
C GLN A 338 -65.75 -5.11 -21.40
N ASN A 339 -65.76 -5.49 -20.12
CA ASN A 339 -65.22 -4.66 -19.04
C ASN A 339 -63.68 -4.64 -19.00
N GLU A 340 -63.01 -5.70 -19.46
CA GLU A 340 -61.55 -5.72 -19.61
C GLU A 340 -61.06 -4.84 -20.76
N GLY A 341 -61.89 -4.58 -21.77
CA GLY A 341 -61.57 -3.65 -22.86
C GLY A 341 -61.72 -2.16 -22.50
N ASN A 342 -62.21 -1.84 -21.29
CA ASN A 342 -62.58 -0.47 -20.89
C ASN A 342 -61.89 0.01 -19.59
N ARG A 343 -60.87 -0.72 -19.12
CA ARG A 343 -59.94 -0.31 -18.04
C ARG A 343 -58.62 0.15 -18.62
#